data_AF-A0A3B0PQN1-F1
#
_entry.id   AF-A0A3B0PQN1-F1
#
_cell.length_a   1.000
_cell.length_b   1.000
_cell.length_c   1.000
_cell.angle_alpha   90.00
_cell.angle_beta   90.00
_cell.angle_gamma   90.00
#
_symmetry.space_group_name_H-M   'P 1'
#
loop_
_entity.id
_entity.type
_entity.pdbx_description
1 polymer ?
#
loop_
_entity_poly.entity_id
_entity_poly.type
_entity_poly.pdbx_seq_one_letter_code
_entity_poly.pdbx_strand_id
1 'polypeptide(L)'
;MYGSLPYNTMINFLYNSSSNRAIFENISKTSLTIQNVIIAMIVPIVTLIVILISNMLIDELKKIAIRMKALGFSDRAIIFSFLSIYIPVFIFGLLVGGPLSLILVNIYNLIILKSASIALFTTISITHILGALTGVMGIFSISFFTNW
;
A
#
# COMPACT_ATOMS: atom_id res chain seq x y z
N MET A 1 -25.22 42.02 24.35
CA MET A 1 -25.71 40.71 23.86
C MET A 1 -26.03 40.80 22.37
N TYR A 2 -25.03 40.74 21.48
CA TYR A 2 -25.20 40.58 20.01
C TYR A 2 -23.89 40.01 19.38
N GLY A 3 -23.29 39.01 20.03
CA GLY A 3 -21.98 38.46 19.62
C GLY A 3 -22.05 37.24 18.68
N SER A 4 -23.24 36.77 18.35
CA SER A 4 -23.46 35.45 17.74
C SER A 4 -24.33 35.51 16.48
N LEU A 5 -24.18 36.55 15.66
CA LEU A 5 -24.76 36.53 14.32
C LEU A 5 -23.77 35.83 13.36
N PRO A 6 -24.23 34.89 12.51
CA PRO A 6 -23.39 34.11 11.59
C PRO A 6 -22.60 34.98 10.60
N TYR A 7 -22.98 36.25 10.45
CA TYR A 7 -22.23 37.24 9.68
C TYR A 7 -20.88 37.61 10.31
N ASN A 8 -20.77 37.66 11.64
CA ASN A 8 -19.53 38.08 12.30
C ASN A 8 -18.47 36.95 12.26
N THR A 9 -18.91 35.70 12.37
CA THR A 9 -18.03 34.54 12.16
C THR A 9 -17.61 34.43 10.69
N MET A 10 -18.51 34.67 9.74
CA MET A 10 -18.18 34.65 8.31
C MET A 10 -17.23 35.77 7.89
N ILE A 11 -17.38 36.98 8.44
CA ILE A 11 -16.49 38.13 8.21
C ILE A 11 -15.10 37.89 8.84
N ASN A 12 -15.03 37.27 10.02
CA ASN A 12 -13.76 36.94 10.67
C ASN A 12 -13.01 35.80 9.94
N PHE A 13 -13.74 34.84 9.35
CA PHE A 13 -13.16 33.83 8.45
C PHE A 13 -12.64 34.43 7.12
N LEU A 14 -13.27 35.49 6.61
CA LEU A 14 -12.81 36.22 5.42
C LEU A 14 -11.60 37.12 5.72
N TYR A 15 -11.59 37.82 6.85
CA TYR A 15 -10.46 38.68 7.28
C TYR A 15 -9.22 37.86 7.65
N ASN A 16 -9.41 36.69 8.24
CA ASN A 16 -8.34 35.77 8.63
C ASN A 16 -8.15 34.62 7.63
N SER A 17 -8.65 34.76 6.40
CA SER A 17 -8.59 33.74 5.34
C SER A 17 -7.15 33.28 5.07
N SER A 18 -6.19 34.20 5.09
CA SER A 18 -4.76 33.87 4.96
C SER A 18 -4.24 33.03 6.12
N SER A 19 -4.62 33.34 7.36
CA SER A 19 -4.17 32.60 8.55
C SER A 19 -4.85 31.25 8.66
N ASN A 20 -6.15 31.16 8.35
CA ASN A 20 -6.89 29.90 8.29
C ASN A 20 -6.31 29.00 7.20
N ARG A 21 -6.01 29.55 6.01
CA ARG A 21 -5.33 28.82 4.94
C ARG A 21 -3.93 28.37 5.35
N ALA A 22 -3.16 29.19 6.06
CA ALA A 22 -1.85 28.80 6.60
C ALA A 22 -1.96 27.67 7.65
N ILE A 23 -3.01 27.68 8.49
CA ILE A 23 -3.29 26.59 9.43
C ILE A 23 -3.64 25.30 8.67
N PHE A 24 -4.51 25.36 7.67
CA PHE A 24 -4.84 24.19 6.84
C PHE A 24 -3.61 23.67 6.07
N GLU A 25 -2.79 24.55 5.50
CA GLU A 25 -1.55 24.17 4.82
C GLU A 25 -0.54 23.53 5.78
N ASN A 26 -0.40 24.03 7.00
CA ASN A 26 0.47 23.44 8.01
C ASN A 26 -0.06 22.08 8.49
N ILE A 27 -1.37 21.92 8.67
CA ILE A 27 -1.99 20.63 9.01
C ILE A 27 -1.77 19.63 7.88
N SER A 28 -2.00 20.02 6.62
CA SER A 28 -1.75 19.15 5.46
C SER A 28 -0.28 18.76 5.32
N LYS A 29 0.66 19.71 5.47
CA LYS A 29 2.11 19.42 5.41
C LYS A 29 2.56 18.49 6.54
N THR A 30 2.05 18.71 7.75
CA THR A 30 2.37 17.86 8.90
C THR A 30 1.80 16.45 8.69
N SER A 31 0.56 16.34 8.20
CA SER A 31 -0.06 15.05 7.86
C SER A 31 0.73 14.28 6.79
N LEU A 32 1.16 14.95 5.71
CA LEU A 32 2.00 14.35 4.68
C LEU A 32 3.35 13.90 5.22
N THR A 33 3.96 14.68 6.11
CA THR A 33 5.24 14.33 6.73
C THR A 33 5.10 13.08 7.60
N ILE A 34 4.06 13.02 8.44
CA ILE A 34 3.76 11.83 9.27
C ILE A 34 3.49 10.61 8.38
N GLN A 35 2.69 10.77 7.32
CA GLN A 35 2.40 9.69 6.39
C GLN A 35 3.67 9.16 5.73
N ASN A 36 4.55 10.04 5.24
CA ASN A 36 5.81 9.65 4.61
C ASN A 36 6.75 8.93 5.58
N VAL A 37 6.84 9.37 6.83
CA VAL A 37 7.65 8.68 7.87
C VAL A 37 7.12 7.27 8.11
N ILE A 38 5.80 7.11 8.26
CA ILE A 38 5.19 5.80 8.48
C ILE A 38 5.41 4.88 7.27
N ILE A 39 5.23 5.38 6.05
CA ILE A 39 5.49 4.61 4.82
C ILE A 39 6.96 4.18 4.76
N ALA A 40 7.90 5.08 5.06
CA ALA A 40 9.33 4.78 5.07
C ALA A 40 9.71 3.67 6.07
N MET A 41 8.98 3.52 7.17
CA MET A 41 9.18 2.43 8.13
C MET A 41 8.54 1.11 7.67
N ILE A 42 7.36 1.15 7.06
CA ILE A 42 6.62 -0.06 6.68
C ILE A 42 7.21 -0.74 5.44
N VAL A 43 7.63 0.04 4.44
CA VAL A 43 8.17 -0.48 3.17
C VAL A 43 9.32 -1.49 3.36
N PRO A 44 10.37 -1.23 4.16
CA PRO A 44 11.45 -2.20 4.35
C PRO A 44 10.99 -3.46 5.08
N ILE A 45 10.07 -3.33 6.04
CA ILE A 45 9.51 -4.48 6.78
C ILE A 45 8.75 -5.41 5.82
N VAL A 46 7.87 -4.85 4.99
CA VAL A 46 7.12 -5.62 3.98
C VAL A 46 8.07 -6.28 2.99
N THR A 47 9.11 -5.57 2.56
CA THR A 47 10.14 -6.10 1.65
C THR A 47 10.85 -7.32 2.25
N LEU A 48 11.26 -7.24 3.52
CA LEU A 48 11.89 -8.36 4.22
C LEU A 48 10.96 -9.57 4.33
N ILE A 49 9.69 -9.35 4.66
CA ILE A 49 8.68 -10.42 4.73
C ILE A 49 8.53 -11.11 3.38
N VAL A 50 8.42 -10.34 2.28
CA VAL A 50 8.31 -10.88 0.93
C VAL A 50 9.53 -11.72 0.58
N ILE A 51 10.75 -11.25 0.87
CA ILE A 51 11.99 -12.00 0.62
C ILE A 51 12.00 -13.30 1.41
N LEU A 52 11.68 -13.25 2.71
CA LEU A 52 11.72 -14.42 3.59
C LEU A 52 10.72 -15.50 3.15
N ILE A 53 9.48 -15.11 2.85
CA ILE A 53 8.45 -16.03 2.35
C ILE A 53 8.86 -16.59 0.99
N SER A 54 9.39 -15.76 0.09
CA SER A 54 9.85 -16.20 -1.23
C SER A 54 10.97 -17.25 -1.11
N ASN A 55 11.94 -17.03 -0.23
CA ASN A 55 13.04 -17.98 -0.01
C ASN A 55 12.52 -19.31 0.54
N MET A 56 11.66 -19.26 1.57
CA MET A 56 11.06 -20.45 2.17
C MET A 56 10.29 -21.28 1.13
N LEU A 57 9.48 -20.62 0.29
CA LEU A 57 8.74 -21.28 -0.77
C LEU A 57 9.67 -21.87 -1.85
N ILE A 58 10.72 -21.14 -2.26
CA ILE A 58 11.71 -21.65 -3.21
C ILE A 58 12.39 -22.92 -2.68
N ASP A 59 12.71 -22.98 -1.39
CA ASP A 59 13.32 -24.18 -0.79
C ASP A 59 12.39 -25.39 -0.75
N GLU A 60 11.10 -25.19 -0.47
CA GLU A 60 10.10 -26.25 -0.58
C GLU A 60 9.95 -26.73 -2.03
N LEU A 61 9.95 -25.80 -2.99
CA LEU A 61 9.85 -26.09 -4.41
C LEU A 61 11.09 -26.81 -4.93
N LYS A 62 12.31 -26.50 -4.45
CA LYS A 62 13.53 -27.24 -4.81
C LYS A 62 13.41 -28.73 -4.47
N LYS A 63 12.76 -29.09 -3.36
CA LYS A 63 12.51 -30.51 -3.01
C LYS A 63 11.61 -31.19 -4.05
N ILE A 64 10.64 -30.46 -4.60
CA ILE A 64 9.75 -30.94 -5.66
C ILE A 64 10.49 -30.99 -7.00
N ALA A 65 11.33 -29.98 -7.30
CA ALA A 65 12.17 -29.93 -8.50
C ALA A 65 13.03 -31.18 -8.63
N ILE A 66 13.68 -31.60 -7.55
CA ILE A 66 14.55 -32.78 -7.53
C ILE A 66 13.75 -34.04 -7.90
N ARG A 67 12.53 -34.19 -7.38
CA ARG A 67 11.64 -35.31 -7.72
C ARG A 67 11.22 -35.26 -9.20
N MET A 68 10.88 -34.08 -9.71
CA MET A 68 10.55 -33.89 -11.13
C MET A 68 11.75 -34.17 -12.05
N LYS A 69 12.95 -33.75 -11.65
CA LYS A 69 14.19 -34.01 -12.39
C LYS A 69 14.51 -35.49 -12.43
N ALA A 70 14.26 -36.21 -11.33
CA ALA A 70 14.36 -37.68 -11.30
C ALA A 70 13.33 -38.38 -12.21
N LEU A 71 12.20 -37.74 -12.48
CA LEU A 71 11.18 -38.20 -13.44
C LEU A 71 11.50 -37.82 -14.89
N GLY A 72 12.65 -37.21 -15.17
CA GLY A 72 13.11 -36.86 -16.52
C GLY A 72 12.64 -35.51 -17.04
N PHE A 73 12.08 -34.64 -16.19
CA PHE A 73 11.71 -33.28 -16.61
C PHE A 73 12.95 -32.43 -16.89
N SER A 74 12.90 -31.63 -17.95
CA SER A 74 13.93 -30.65 -18.26
C SER A 74 13.89 -29.48 -17.27
N ASP A 75 15.06 -28.89 -16.98
CA ASP A 75 15.19 -27.77 -16.04
C ASP A 75 14.30 -26.56 -16.43
N ARG A 76 14.07 -26.36 -17.74
CA ARG A 76 13.16 -25.32 -18.25
C ARG A 76 11.71 -25.57 -17.83
N ALA A 77 11.23 -26.82 -17.93
CA ALA A 77 9.86 -27.17 -17.54
C ALA A 77 9.63 -26.99 -16.03
N ILE A 78 10.67 -27.23 -15.22
CA ILE A 78 10.64 -27.03 -13.78
C ILE A 78 10.51 -25.53 -13.44
N ILE A 79 11.30 -24.66 -14.08
CA ILE A 79 11.23 -23.19 -13.86
C ILE A 79 9.87 -22.63 -14.27
N PHE A 80 9.32 -23.03 -15.43
CA PHE A 80 8.00 -22.59 -15.87
C PHE A 80 6.89 -23.05 -14.92
N SER A 81 6.99 -24.27 -14.40
CA SER A 81 6.04 -24.79 -13.40
C SER A 81 6.05 -23.92 -12.13
N PHE A 82 7.23 -23.51 -11.66
CA PHE A 82 7.33 -22.62 -10.50
C PHE A 82 6.78 -21.24 -10.77
N LEU A 83 7.12 -20.62 -11.90
CA LEU A 83 6.61 -19.28 -12.22
C LEU A 83 5.07 -19.29 -12.37
N SER A 84 4.51 -20.38 -12.89
CA SER A 84 3.06 -20.58 -13.00
C SER A 84 2.34 -20.68 -11.65
N ILE A 85 3.02 -21.06 -10.57
CA ILE A 85 2.44 -21.09 -9.22
C ILE A 85 2.46 -19.69 -8.59
N TYR A 86 3.53 -18.91 -8.82
CA TYR A 86 3.69 -17.60 -8.20
C TYR A 86 2.80 -16.50 -8.78
N ILE A 87 2.67 -16.43 -10.11
CA ILE A 87 1.89 -15.36 -10.77
C ILE A 87 0.44 -15.31 -10.25
N PRO A 88 -0.31 -16.44 -10.15
CA PRO A 88 -1.65 -16.44 -9.58
C PRO A 88 -1.70 -15.96 -8.13
N VAL A 89 -0.74 -16.34 -7.29
CA VAL A 89 -0.71 -15.96 -5.87
C VAL A 89 -0.62 -14.43 -5.72
N PHE A 90 0.21 -13.77 -6.54
CA PHE A 90 0.30 -12.31 -6.53
C PHE A 90 -0.99 -11.64 -7.00
N ILE A 91 -1.63 -12.19 -8.04
CA ILE A 91 -2.91 -11.68 -8.55
C ILE A 91 -4.00 -11.81 -7.48
N PHE A 92 -4.10 -12.96 -6.80
CA PHE A 92 -5.02 -13.14 -5.68
C PHE A 92 -4.74 -12.18 -4.53
N GLY A 93 -3.46 -11.99 -4.18
CA GLY A 93 -3.05 -11.03 -3.16
C GLY A 93 -3.54 -9.61 -3.46
N LEU A 94 -3.48 -9.18 -4.72
CA LEU A 94 -4.02 -7.88 -5.13
C LEU A 94 -5.54 -7.82 -5.15
N LEU A 95 -6.20 -8.87 -5.62
CA LEU A 95 -7.66 -8.94 -5.65
C LEU A 95 -8.26 -8.87 -4.25
N VAL A 96 -7.55 -9.37 -3.24
CA VAL A 96 -7.97 -9.26 -1.84
C VAL A 96 -7.49 -7.93 -1.23
N GLY A 97 -6.22 -7.57 -1.43
CA GLY A 97 -5.59 -6.41 -0.79
C GLY A 97 -6.13 -5.06 -1.30
N GLY A 98 -6.43 -4.93 -2.59
CA GLY A 98 -6.95 -3.71 -3.20
C GLY A 98 -8.30 -3.27 -2.59
N PRO A 99 -9.34 -4.11 -2.65
CA PRO A 99 -10.62 -3.82 -2.01
C PRO A 99 -10.50 -3.59 -0.50
N LEU A 100 -9.67 -4.37 0.19
CA LEU A 100 -9.48 -4.22 1.64
C LEU A 100 -8.86 -2.87 1.99
N SER A 101 -7.92 -2.38 1.18
CA SER A 101 -7.35 -1.05 1.31
C SER A 101 -8.39 0.06 1.09
N LEU A 102 -9.25 -0.07 0.07
CA LEU A 102 -10.35 0.88 -0.18
C LEU A 102 -11.35 0.94 0.99
N ILE A 103 -11.68 -0.21 1.57
CA ILE A 103 -12.55 -0.30 2.75
C ILE A 103 -11.91 0.45 3.94
N LEU A 104 -10.62 0.22 4.19
CA LEU A 104 -9.89 0.89 5.27
C LEU A 104 -9.84 2.41 5.10
N VAL A 105 -9.64 2.90 3.87
CA VAL A 105 -9.66 4.35 3.59
C VAL A 105 -11.05 4.94 3.83
N ASN A 106 -12.12 4.25 3.44
CA ASN A 106 -13.48 4.70 3.73
C ASN A 106 -13.76 4.75 5.24
N ILE A 107 -13.32 3.74 6.00
CA ILE A 107 -13.44 3.73 7.46
C ILE A 107 -12.66 4.90 8.06
N TYR A 108 -11.43 5.13 7.59
CA TYR A 108 -10.61 6.26 8.03
C TYR A 108 -11.30 7.61 7.78
N ASN A 109 -11.81 7.84 6.57
CA ASN A 109 -12.52 9.08 6.23
C ASN A 109 -13.77 9.27 7.11
N LEU A 110 -14.51 8.20 7.42
CA LEU A 110 -15.66 8.25 8.33
C LEU A 110 -15.28 8.61 9.77
N ILE A 111 -14.16 8.08 10.27
CA ILE A 111 -13.66 8.40 11.62
C ILE A 111 -13.25 9.87 11.71
N ILE A 112 -12.54 10.39 10.71
CA ILE A 112 -12.14 11.81 10.67
C ILE A 112 -13.36 12.72 10.56
N LEU A 113 -14.35 12.36 9.72
CA LEU A 113 -15.58 13.13 9.60
C LEU A 113 -16.33 13.20 10.94
N LYS A 114 -16.43 12.09 11.67
CA LYS A 114 -17.12 12.06 12.98
C LYS A 114 -16.36 12.81 14.08
N SER A 115 -15.02 12.81 14.05
CA SER A 115 -14.19 13.40 15.11
C SER A 115 -13.89 14.89 14.89
N ALA A 116 -13.59 15.29 13.66
CA ALA A 116 -13.14 16.64 13.33
C ALA A 116 -14.18 17.45 12.52
N SER A 117 -15.28 16.82 12.06
CA SER A 117 -16.25 17.45 11.12
C SER A 117 -15.61 18.00 9.85
N ILE A 118 -14.45 17.45 9.46
CA ILE A 118 -13.75 17.76 8.22
C ILE A 118 -14.03 16.61 7.24
N ALA A 119 -14.61 16.93 6.08
CA ALA A 119 -14.78 15.97 5.00
C ALA A 119 -13.45 15.82 4.24
N LEU A 120 -12.75 14.71 4.49
CA LEU A 120 -11.59 14.32 3.70
C LEU A 120 -12.05 13.36 2.59
N PHE A 121 -11.80 13.74 1.35
CA PHE A 121 -12.02 12.89 0.17
C PHE A 121 -10.70 12.19 -0.19
N THR A 122 -10.22 11.33 0.71
CA THR A 122 -9.03 10.53 0.43
C THR A 122 -9.43 9.38 -0.48
N THR A 123 -8.85 9.32 -1.68
CA THR A 123 -9.09 8.24 -2.66
C THR A 123 -7.78 7.56 -3.03
N ILE A 124 -7.80 6.23 -3.14
CA ILE A 124 -6.67 5.47 -3.67
C ILE A 124 -6.73 5.56 -5.20
N SER A 125 -5.77 6.24 -5.82
CA SER A 125 -5.61 6.21 -7.27
C SER A 125 -5.12 4.84 -7.74
N ILE A 126 -5.58 4.41 -8.92
CA ILE A 126 -5.13 3.20 -9.60
C ILE A 126 -3.60 3.14 -9.73
N THR A 127 -2.95 4.29 -9.84
CA THR A 127 -1.48 4.41 -9.93
C THR A 127 -0.77 3.89 -8.68
N HIS A 128 -1.36 4.05 -7.49
CA HIS A 128 -0.77 3.54 -6.25
C HIS A 128 -0.90 2.01 -6.17
N ILE A 129 -2.01 1.46 -6.68
CA ILE A 129 -2.24 -0.01 -6.74
C ILE A 129 -1.26 -0.65 -7.72
N LEU A 130 -1.11 -0.07 -8.91
CA LEU A 130 -0.13 -0.53 -9.91
C LEU A 130 1.31 -0.36 -9.43
N GLY A 131 1.63 0.74 -8.73
CA GLY A 131 2.93 0.94 -8.10
C GLY A 131 3.25 -0.16 -7.09
N ALA A 132 2.30 -0.52 -6.22
CA ALA A 132 2.46 -1.61 -5.26
C ALA A 132 2.66 -2.98 -5.95
N LEU A 133 1.90 -3.27 -7.02
CA LEU A 133 2.08 -4.49 -7.83
C LEU A 133 3.52 -4.59 -8.34
N THR A 134 3.99 -3.54 -9.02
CA THR A 134 5.32 -3.55 -9.65
C THR A 134 6.43 -3.65 -8.62
N GLY A 135 6.29 -3.01 -7.46
CA GLY A 135 7.25 -3.13 -6.36
C GLY A 135 7.36 -4.57 -5.83
N VAL A 136 6.22 -5.21 -5.55
CA VAL A 136 6.20 -6.59 -5.04
C VAL A 136 6.70 -7.58 -6.09
N MET A 137 6.28 -7.45 -7.35
CA MET A 137 6.79 -8.30 -8.44
C MET A 137 8.30 -8.10 -8.64
N GLY A 138 8.81 -6.86 -8.56
CA GLY A 138 10.23 -6.56 -8.69
C GLY A 138 11.06 -7.23 -7.59
N ILE A 139 10.64 -7.11 -6.34
CA ILE A 139 11.30 -7.76 -5.19
C ILE A 139 11.29 -9.28 -5.38
N PHE A 140 10.14 -9.84 -5.78
CA PHE A 140 10.02 -11.27 -6.04
C PHE A 140 10.95 -11.73 -7.18
N SER A 141 11.02 -11.00 -8.30
CA SER A 141 11.92 -11.34 -9.40
C SER A 141 13.38 -11.34 -8.97
N ILE A 142 13.81 -10.32 -8.21
CA ILE A 142 15.18 -10.26 -7.67
C ILE A 142 15.45 -11.45 -6.73
N SER A 143 14.50 -11.75 -5.83
CA SER A 143 14.59 -12.90 -4.93
C SER A 143 14.66 -14.22 -5.68
N PHE A 144 13.89 -14.37 -6.76
CA PHE A 144 13.88 -15.57 -7.59
C PHE A 144 15.23 -15.79 -8.27
N PHE A 145 15.80 -14.76 -8.92
CA PHE A 145 17.11 -14.85 -9.56
C PHE A 145 18.27 -15.08 -8.57
N THR A 146 18.14 -14.61 -7.33
CA THR A 146 19.22 -14.75 -6.33
C THR A 146 19.27 -16.17 -5.74
N ASN A 147 18.14 -16.88 -5.69
CA ASN A 147 18.05 -18.20 -5.04
C ASN A 147 18.13 -19.39 -6.01
N TRP A 148 18.02 -19.16 -7.31
CA TRP A 148 18.14 -20.16 -8.36
C TRP A 148 19.56 -20.20 -8.91
#